data_AF-A0A8T4BZG0-F1
#
_entry.id   AF-A0A8T4BZG0-F1
#
_cell.length_a   1.000
_cell.length_b   1.000
_cell.length_c   1.000
_cell.angle_alpha   90.00
_cell.angle_beta   90.00
_cell.angle_gamma   90.00
#
_symmetry.space_group_name_H-M   'P 1'
#
loop_
_entity.id
_entity.type
_entity.pdbx_description
1 polymer ?
#
loop_
_entity_poly.entity_id
_entity_poly.type
_entity_poly.pdbx_seq_one_letter_code
_entity_poly.pdbx_strand_id
1 'polypeptide(L)'
;MDTDLKHSRISLVIHAVAAIAVSYLSIYLGGGLLAGAVGIVVLVGIGYPLERLTGKRGFKWWFVNGVIIYLLIWLVGWTYFLNIA
;
A
#
# COMPACT_ATOMS: atom_id res chain seq x y z
N MET A 1 -10.54 16.83 -16.39
CA MET A 1 -10.92 15.40 -16.30
C MET A 1 -9.70 14.49 -16.29
N ASP A 2 -8.67 14.73 -17.12
CA ASP A 2 -7.49 13.85 -17.22
C ASP A 2 -6.56 13.84 -16.00
N THR A 3 -6.42 14.96 -15.30
CA THR A 3 -5.53 15.10 -14.14
C THR A 3 -6.01 14.29 -12.92
N ASP A 4 -7.32 14.23 -12.69
CA ASP A 4 -7.91 13.43 -11.62
C ASP A 4 -7.67 11.94 -11.82
N LEU A 5 -7.92 11.46 -13.04
CA LEU A 5 -7.70 10.07 -13.41
C LEU A 5 -6.22 9.70 -13.29
N LYS A 6 -5.32 10.59 -13.72
CA LYS A 6 -3.87 10.42 -13.60
C LYS A 6 -3.44 10.28 -12.14
N HIS A 7 -3.91 11.16 -11.24
CA HIS A 7 -3.58 11.08 -9.82
C HIS A 7 -4.12 9.80 -9.17
N SER A 8 -5.34 9.37 -9.52
CA SER A 8 -5.88 8.12 -9.02
C SER A 8 -5.09 6.91 -9.49
N ARG A 9 -4.68 6.86 -10.76
CA ARG A 9 -3.82 5.79 -11.29
C ARG A 9 -2.46 5.74 -10.57
N ILE A 10 -1.83 6.90 -10.37
CA ILE A 10 -0.55 6.99 -9.63
C ILE A 10 -0.72 6.49 -8.20
N SER A 11 -1.79 6.91 -7.51
CA SER A 11 -2.10 6.44 -6.16
C SER A 11 -2.22 4.92 -6.10
N LEU A 12 -2.95 4.36 -7.06
CA LEU A 12 -3.25 2.94 -7.15
C LEU A 12 -2.00 2.10 -7.42
N VAL A 13 -1.13 2.57 -8.34
CA VAL A 13 0.17 1.94 -8.60
C VAL A 13 1.06 1.95 -7.36
N ILE A 14 1.11 3.07 -6.63
CA ILE A 14 1.96 3.18 -5.43
C ILE A 14 1.45 2.26 -4.31
N HIS A 15 0.13 2.17 -4.12
CA HIS A 15 -0.46 1.20 -3.19
C HIS A 15 -0.13 -0.24 -3.59
N ALA A 16 -0.22 -0.60 -4.86
CA ALA A 16 0.12 -1.93 -5.35
C ALA A 16 1.60 -2.28 -5.10
N VAL A 17 2.50 -1.36 -5.44
CA VAL A 17 3.95 -1.53 -5.21
C VAL A 17 4.25 -1.65 -3.72
N ALA A 18 3.64 -0.81 -2.88
CA ALA A 18 3.81 -0.87 -1.43
C ALA A 18 3.32 -2.20 -0.85
N ALA A 19 2.17 -2.70 -1.31
CA ALA A 19 1.63 -3.98 -0.87
C ALA A 19 2.59 -5.14 -1.21
N ILE A 20 3.13 -5.19 -2.42
CA ILE A 20 4.11 -6.21 -2.83
C ILE A 20 5.38 -6.14 -1.97
N ALA A 21 5.91 -4.94 -1.74
CA ALA A 21 7.10 -4.75 -0.93
C ALA A 21 6.88 -5.22 0.53
N VAL A 22 5.73 -4.88 1.12
CA VAL A 22 5.37 -5.32 2.47
C VAL A 22 5.14 -6.83 2.53
N SER A 23 4.49 -7.42 1.52
CA SER A 23 4.33 -8.87 1.44
C SER A 23 5.68 -9.58 1.35
N TYR A 24 6.64 -9.06 0.59
CA TYR A 24 8.00 -9.61 0.55
C TYR A 24 8.72 -9.46 1.91
N LEU A 25 8.63 -8.30 2.55
CA LEU A 25 9.18 -8.05 3.88
C LEU A 25 8.58 -8.99 4.95
N SER A 26 7.32 -9.41 4.78
CA SER A 26 6.65 -10.30 5.74
C SER A 26 7.36 -11.64 5.95
N ILE A 27 8.08 -12.13 4.93
CA ILE A 27 8.87 -13.37 4.98
C ILE A 27 9.96 -13.28 6.05
N TYR A 28 10.62 -12.12 6.14
CA TYR A 28 11.73 -11.89 7.08
C TYR A 28 11.27 -11.53 8.49
N LEU A 29 10.02 -11.14 8.64
CA LEU A 29 9.45 -10.70 9.93
C LEU A 29 8.88 -11.87 10.75
N GLY A 30 8.90 -13.10 10.21
CA GLY A 30 8.62 -14.33 10.96
C GLY A 30 7.19 -14.46 11.53
N GLY A 31 6.28 -13.55 11.19
CA GLY A 31 4.95 -13.53 11.78
C GLY A 31 4.01 -12.50 11.16
N GLY A 32 2.77 -12.92 10.97
CA GLY A 32 1.70 -12.14 10.35
C GLY A 32 1.35 -10.82 11.00
N LEU A 33 1.39 -10.78 12.33
CA LEU A 33 1.06 -9.59 13.12
C LEU A 33 2.09 -8.47 12.93
N LEU A 34 3.39 -8.81 12.91
CA LEU A 34 4.46 -7.84 12.65
C LEU A 34 4.42 -7.36 11.20
N ALA A 35 4.16 -8.27 10.26
CA ALA A 35 3.98 -7.91 8.84
C ALA A 35 2.80 -6.95 8.62
N GLY A 36 1.67 -7.17 9.32
CA GLY A 36 0.52 -6.27 9.30
C GLY A 36 0.85 -4.89 9.88
N ALA A 37 1.54 -4.85 11.02
CA ALA A 37 1.95 -3.59 11.66
C ALA A 37 2.90 -2.79 10.75
N VAL A 38 3.90 -3.44 10.16
CA VAL A 38 4.82 -2.80 9.20
C VAL A 38 4.07 -2.30 7.97
N GLY A 39 3.09 -3.06 7.48
CA GLY A 39 2.23 -2.63 6.38
C GLY A 39 1.48 -1.33 6.65
N ILE A 40 0.92 -1.18 7.85
CA ILE A 40 0.24 0.05 8.28
C ILE A 40 1.24 1.22 8.33
N VAL A 41 2.44 1.00 8.88
CA VAL A 41 3.49 2.03 8.94
C VAL A 41 3.89 2.51 7.54
N VAL A 42 4.04 1.58 6.59
CA VAL A 42 4.36 1.90 5.19
C VAL A 42 3.23 2.70 4.53
N LEU A 43 1.97 2.29 4.72
CA LEU A 43 0.79 2.98 4.20
C LEU A 43 0.68 4.43 4.70
N VAL A 44 0.92 4.64 5.99
CA VAL A 44 0.91 5.98 6.61
C VAL A 44 2.11 6.79 6.14
N GLY A 45 3.30 6.18 6.10
CA GLY A 45 4.54 6.84 5.70
C GLY A 45 4.53 7.35 4.26
N ILE A 46 3.93 6.61 3.33
CA ILE A 46 3.83 6.99 1.91
C ILE A 46 2.76 8.07 1.68
N GLY A 47 1.76 8.18 2.56
CA GLY A 47 0.70 9.18 2.42
C GLY A 47 1.20 10.63 2.42
N TYR A 48 2.20 10.94 3.26
CA TYR A 48 2.79 12.27 3.36
C TYR A 48 3.51 12.76 2.08
N PRO A 49 4.47 12.01 1.49
CA PRO A 49 5.11 12.43 0.24
C PRO A 49 4.12 12.47 -0.93
N LEU A 50 3.11 11.59 -0.94
CA LEU A 50 2.12 11.57 -2.01
C LEU A 50 1.16 12.76 -1.99
N GLU A 51 0.88 13.32 -0.81
CA GLU A 51 0.11 14.55 -0.67
C GLU A 51 0.79 15.73 -1.37
N ARG A 52 2.13 15.77 -1.39
CA ARG A 52 2.89 16.76 -2.17
C ARG A 52 2.83 16.53 -3.67
N LEU A 53 2.79 15.26 -4.11
CA LEU A 53 2.75 14.90 -5.54
C LEU A 53 1.36 15.06 -6.17
N THR A 54 0.30 14.87 -5.39
CA THR A 54 -1.10 14.88 -5.89
C THR A 54 -1.85 16.20 -5.65
N GLY A 55 -1.15 17.21 -5.09
CA GLY A 55 -1.67 18.57 -4.95
C GLY A 55 -2.59 18.79 -3.74
N LYS A 56 -2.22 18.27 -2.56
CA LYS A 56 -2.93 18.48 -1.28
C LYS A 56 -4.37 17.91 -1.22
N ARG A 57 -4.63 16.78 -1.89
CA ARG A 57 -5.91 16.06 -1.76
C ARG A 57 -6.17 15.51 -0.34
N GLY A 58 -5.15 15.54 0.52
CA GLY A 58 -5.24 15.10 1.91
C GLY A 58 -5.03 13.61 2.09
N PHE A 59 -4.62 13.23 3.30
CA PHE A 59 -4.40 11.84 3.70
C PHE A 59 -5.67 10.97 3.56
N LYS A 60 -6.85 11.53 3.83
CA LYS A 60 -8.14 10.82 3.69
C LYS A 60 -8.36 10.34 2.26
N TRP A 61 -8.08 11.20 1.27
CA TRP A 61 -8.21 10.82 -0.14
C TRP A 61 -7.21 9.73 -0.51
N TRP A 62 -5.95 9.86 -0.08
CA TRP A 62 -4.92 8.83 -0.29
C TRP A 62 -5.38 7.46 0.21
N PHE A 63 -5.82 7.40 1.46
CA PHE A 63 -6.22 6.16 2.10
C PHE A 63 -7.39 5.50 1.36
N VAL A 64 -8.47 6.26 1.11
CA VAL A 64 -9.69 5.70 0.47
C VAL A 64 -9.42 5.25 -0.97
N ASN A 65 -8.52 5.92 -1.69
CA ASN A 65 -8.33 5.68 -3.12
C ASN A 65 -7.52 4.42 -3.44
N GLY A 66 -6.84 3.81 -2.46
CA GLY A 66 -6.01 2.63 -2.72
C GLY A 66 -5.90 1.61 -1.59
N VAL A 67 -6.46 1.87 -0.40
CA VAL A 67 -6.37 0.92 0.73
C VAL A 67 -6.98 -0.44 0.40
N ILE A 68 -8.10 -0.49 -0.32
CA ILE A 68 -8.75 -1.76 -0.67
C ILE A 68 -7.84 -2.60 -1.57
N ILE A 69 -7.25 -1.99 -2.59
CA ILE A 69 -6.33 -2.67 -3.51
C ILE A 69 -5.05 -3.09 -2.81
N TYR A 70 -4.52 -2.22 -1.94
CA TYR A 70 -3.40 -2.56 -1.09
C TYR A 70 -3.69 -3.81 -0.24
N LEU A 71 -4.83 -3.84 0.46
CA LEU A 71 -5.20 -4.96 1.33
C LEU A 71 -5.38 -6.26 0.54
N LEU A 72 -5.99 -6.20 -0.64
CA LEU A 72 -6.16 -7.37 -1.51
C LEU A 72 -4.81 -7.92 -1.96
N ILE A 73 -3.92 -7.07 -2.48
CA ILE A 73 -2.59 -7.50 -2.94
C ILE A 73 -1.76 -8.01 -1.77
N TRP A 74 -1.83 -7.32 -0.63
CA TRP A 74 -1.09 -7.71 0.56
C TRP A 74 -1.57 -9.06 1.10
N LEU A 75 -2.87 -9.31 1.15
CA LEU A 75 -3.45 -10.59 1.59
C LEU A 75 -3.04 -11.73 0.65
N VAL A 76 -3.10 -11.50 -0.66
CA VAL A 76 -2.65 -12.48 -1.67
C VAL A 76 -1.17 -12.76 -1.54
N GLY A 77 -0.34 -11.71 -1.44
CA GLY A 77 1.10 -11.86 -1.26
C GLY A 77 1.44 -12.57 0.04
N TRP A 78 0.79 -12.20 1.13
CA TRP A 78 1.01 -12.82 2.44
C TRP A 78 0.61 -14.30 2.44
N THR A 79 -0.57 -14.66 1.91
CA THR A 79 -0.98 -16.06 1.81
C THR A 79 -0.07 -16.87 0.90
N TYR A 80 0.37 -16.31 -0.23
CA TYR A 80 1.34 -16.94 -1.12
C TYR A 80 2.68 -17.20 -0.42
N PHE A 81 3.24 -16.19 0.24
CA PHE A 81 4.54 -16.31 0.90
C PHE A 81 4.51 -17.21 2.13
N LEU A 82 3.43 -17.23 2.92
CA LEU A 82 3.28 -18.19 4.03
C LEU A 82 3.09 -19.63 3.57
N ASN A 83 2.63 -19.86 2.35
CA ASN A 83 2.37 -21.20 1.83
C ASN A 83 3.56 -21.77 1.03
N ILE A 84 4.57 -20.94 0.76
CA ILE A 84 5.82 -21.33 0.08
C ILE A 84 7.02 -21.34 1.02
N ALA A 85 7.01 -20.51 2.07
CA ALA A 85 7.98 -20.55 3.17
C ALA A 85 7.71 -21.73 4.11
#